data_AF-A0A368G246-F1
#
_entry.id   AF-A0A368G246-F1
#
_cell.length_a   1.000
_cell.length_b   1.000
_cell.length_c   1.000
_cell.angle_alpha   90.00
_cell.angle_beta   90.00
_cell.angle_gamma   90.00
#
_symmetry.space_group_name_H-M   'P 1'
#
loop_
_entity.id
_entity.type
_entity.pdbx_description
1 polymer ?
#
loop_
_entity_poly.entity_id
_entity_poly.type
_entity_poly.pdbx_seq_one_letter_code
_entity_poly.pdbx_strand_id
1 'polypeptide(L)'
;SYSFNTAEVRIVWRDWEPVSIPDPDSKNLPDFELVQFMHRNATLVYTAGLWDQLEVEFTFRRLYGYYVLQALPARITLGVSSLMALTFQFGNIVKNLPRVSYVKALDIWMFGCVGFIFLSLVEVTFCSLFLSKPGFFYHID
;
A
#
# COMPACT_ATOMS: atom_id res chain seq x y z
N SER A 1 -18.83 -16.01 28.34
CA SER A 1 -19.02 -15.59 29.75
C SER A 1 -17.77 -16.00 30.51
N TYR A 2 -17.21 -15.15 31.39
CA TYR A 2 -15.95 -15.47 32.08
C TYR A 2 -16.15 -16.35 33.34
N SER A 3 -17.38 -16.48 33.86
CA SER A 3 -17.68 -17.14 35.13
C SER A 3 -18.76 -18.24 35.07
N PHE A 4 -19.41 -18.45 33.92
CA PHE A 4 -20.52 -19.40 33.75
C PHE A 4 -20.21 -20.38 32.63
N ASN A 5 -20.32 -21.68 32.93
CA ASN A 5 -20.07 -22.76 31.98
C ASN A 5 -21.22 -22.92 30.97
N THR A 6 -21.01 -23.72 29.91
CA THR A 6 -22.03 -23.95 28.85
C THR A 6 -23.33 -24.60 29.36
N ALA A 7 -23.32 -25.22 30.54
CA ALA A 7 -24.53 -25.81 31.15
C ALA A 7 -25.41 -24.75 31.83
N GLU A 8 -24.82 -23.63 32.25
CA GLU A 8 -25.55 -22.50 32.86
C GLU A 8 -25.93 -21.45 31.83
N VAL A 9 -25.04 -21.14 30.88
CA VAL A 9 -25.25 -20.09 29.88
C VAL A 9 -24.73 -20.53 28.51
N ARG A 10 -25.63 -20.53 27.52
CA ARG A 10 -25.33 -20.77 26.09
C ARG A 10 -25.26 -19.44 25.37
N ILE A 11 -24.22 -19.25 24.55
CA ILE A 11 -24.04 -18.02 23.80
C ILE A 11 -24.20 -18.36 22.33
N VAL A 12 -25.23 -17.79 21.71
CA VAL A 12 -25.57 -18.02 20.30
C VAL A 12 -25.52 -16.71 19.55
N TRP A 13 -25.01 -16.78 18.32
CA TRP A 13 -25.20 -15.69 17.37
C TRP A 13 -26.68 -15.46 17.13
N ARG A 14 -27.03 -14.20 16.94
CA ARG A 14 -28.40 -13.79 16.65
C ARG A 14 -28.69 -14.05 15.17
N ASP A 15 -29.70 -14.86 14.86
CA ASP A 15 -29.95 -15.40 13.51
C ASP A 15 -30.09 -14.32 12.41
N TRP A 16 -30.58 -13.14 12.76
CA TRP A 16 -30.87 -12.06 11.81
C TRP A 16 -29.76 -11.01 11.64
N GLU A 17 -28.78 -10.97 12.53
CA GLU A 17 -27.74 -9.92 12.60
C GLU A 17 -26.71 -10.35 13.65
N PRO A 18 -25.80 -11.28 13.29
CA PRO A 18 -24.84 -11.84 14.22
C PRO A 18 -23.79 -10.80 14.63
N VAL A 19 -23.34 -9.95 13.69
CA VAL A 19 -22.33 -8.91 13.93
C VAL A 19 -22.84 -7.60 13.34
N SER A 20 -23.27 -6.68 14.20
CA SER A 20 -23.62 -5.32 13.80
C SER A 20 -22.35 -4.47 13.76
N ILE A 21 -21.89 -4.10 12.57
CA ILE A 21 -20.85 -3.08 12.39
C ILE A 21 -21.57 -1.72 12.48
N PRO A 22 -21.29 -0.88 13.50
CA PRO A 22 -22.10 0.31 13.81
C PRO A 22 -22.17 1.34 12.68
N ASP A 23 -21.18 1.35 11.77
CA ASP A 23 -21.13 2.30 10.67
C ASP A 23 -20.48 1.66 9.42
N PRO A 24 -21.18 1.57 8.28
CA PRO A 24 -20.58 1.19 7.00
C PRO A 24 -19.59 2.25 6.47
N ASP A 25 -19.72 3.52 6.90
CA ASP A 25 -18.83 4.62 6.51
C ASP A 25 -17.56 4.73 7.38
N SER A 26 -17.56 4.22 8.62
CA SER A 26 -16.36 4.20 9.49
C SER A 26 -15.40 3.05 9.17
N LYS A 27 -15.82 2.14 8.28
CA LYS A 27 -15.03 1.02 7.74
C LYS A 27 -13.94 1.47 6.75
N ASN A 28 -13.91 2.76 6.40
CA ASN A 28 -12.90 3.37 5.55
C ASN A 28 -11.69 3.78 6.40
N LEU A 29 -10.90 2.80 6.88
CA LEU A 29 -9.58 3.15 7.41
C LEU A 29 -8.69 3.59 6.24
N PRO A 30 -7.95 4.71 6.36
CA PRO A 30 -7.17 5.27 5.27
C PRO A 30 -6.13 4.29 4.68
N ASP A 31 -5.70 3.31 5.49
CA ASP A 31 -4.70 2.31 5.10
C ASP A 31 -5.29 0.89 4.91
N PHE A 32 -6.52 0.61 5.36
CA PHE A 32 -7.07 -0.74 5.41
C PHE A 32 -8.55 -0.80 5.01
N GLU A 33 -8.86 -1.69 4.08
CA GLU A 33 -10.22 -2.04 3.68
C GLU A 33 -10.59 -3.37 4.33
N LEU A 34 -11.70 -3.42 5.09
CA LEU A 34 -12.21 -4.68 5.62
C LEU A 34 -12.92 -5.47 4.49
N VAL A 35 -12.23 -6.49 3.97
CA VAL A 35 -12.66 -7.30 2.82
C VAL A 35 -13.74 -8.28 3.21
N GLN A 36 -13.55 -8.94 4.35
CA GLN A 36 -14.39 -10.06 4.74
C GLN A 36 -14.51 -10.14 6.26
N PHE A 37 -15.68 -10.55 6.73
CA PHE A 37 -15.91 -10.94 8.11
C PHE A 37 -16.49 -12.35 8.13
N MET A 38 -15.99 -13.22 9.00
CA MET A 38 -16.54 -14.56 9.25
C MET A 38 -16.89 -14.68 10.72
N HIS A 39 -18.06 -15.24 11.02
CA HIS A 39 -18.48 -15.55 12.37
C HIS A 39 -18.42 -17.06 12.60
N ARG A 40 -17.81 -17.48 13.70
CA ARG A 40 -17.70 -18.89 14.10
C ARG A 40 -18.21 -19.07 15.53
N ASN A 41 -18.76 -20.26 15.77
CA ASN A 41 -19.12 -20.75 17.10
C ASN A 41 -18.13 -21.84 17.46
N ALA A 42 -17.36 -21.64 18.52
CA ALA A 42 -16.41 -22.61 19.02
C ALA A 42 -16.80 -23.00 20.45
N THR A 43 -16.74 -24.30 20.76
CA THR A 43 -16.84 -24.79 22.14
C THR A 43 -15.45 -25.22 22.57
N LEU A 44 -14.91 -24.57 23.60
CA LEU A 44 -13.60 -24.88 24.14
C LEU A 44 -13.72 -25.69 25.42
N VAL A 45 -12.90 -26.73 25.54
CA VAL A 45 -12.78 -27.55 26.75
C VAL A 45 -11.68 -26.95 27.63
N TYR A 46 -12.05 -26.53 28.84
CA TYR A 46 -11.10 -26.12 29.87
C TYR A 46 -11.19 -27.03 31.10
N THR A 47 -10.22 -26.92 32.01
CA THR A 47 -10.16 -27.71 33.27
C THR A 47 -11.39 -27.54 34.16
N ALA A 48 -12.10 -26.42 34.03
CA ALA A 48 -13.32 -26.09 34.78
C ALA A 48 -14.64 -26.44 34.04
N GLY A 49 -14.58 -27.01 32.83
CA GLY A 49 -15.77 -27.40 32.05
C GLY A 49 -15.73 -26.94 30.58
N LEU A 50 -16.86 -27.13 29.88
CA LEU A 50 -17.08 -26.64 28.52
C LEU A 50 -17.46 -25.16 28.55
N TRP A 51 -16.87 -24.37 27.65
CA TRP A 51 -17.14 -22.95 27.49
C TRP A 51 -17.52 -22.65 26.03
N ASP A 52 -18.62 -21.92 25.87
CA ASP A 52 -19.06 -21.41 24.57
C ASP A 52 -18.28 -20.13 24.24
N GLN A 53 -17.60 -20.11 23.09
CA GLN A 53 -16.87 -18.96 22.57
C GLN A 53 -17.43 -18.59 21.20
N LEU A 54 -17.87 -17.33 21.09
CA LEU A 54 -18.16 -16.70 19.81
C LEU A 54 -16.89 -16.07 19.27
N GLU A 55 -16.51 -16.40 18.04
CA GLU A 55 -15.33 -15.85 17.38
C GLU A 55 -15.75 -15.10 16.12
N VAL A 56 -15.17 -13.92 15.92
CA VAL A 56 -15.32 -13.14 14.70
C VAL A 56 -13.95 -12.91 14.11
N GLU A 57 -13.78 -13.37 12.89
CA GLU A 57 -12.56 -13.17 12.11
C GLU A 57 -12.80 -12.01 11.14
N PHE A 58 -11.94 -11.00 11.20
CA PHE A 58 -11.98 -9.85 10.32
C PHE A 58 -10.76 -9.87 9.40
N THR A 59 -10.97 -9.98 8.10
CA THR A 59 -9.91 -9.96 7.09
C THR A 59 -9.78 -8.56 6.50
N PHE A 60 -8.67 -7.88 6.81
CA PHE A 60 -8.34 -6.56 6.29
C PHE A 60 -7.36 -6.66 5.11
N ARG A 61 -7.59 -5.87 4.06
CA ARG A 61 -6.66 -5.68 2.93
C ARG A 61 -6.02 -4.31 3.04
N ARG A 62 -4.71 -4.26 2.82
CA ARG A 62 -3.95 -3.01 2.86
C ARG A 62 -4.06 -2.24 1.54
N LEU A 63 -4.37 -0.95 1.63
CA LEU A 63 -4.51 -0.03 0.50
C LEU A 63 -3.18 0.69 0.24
N TYR A 64 -2.39 0.20 -0.72
CA TYR A 64 -1.06 0.75 -1.01
C TYR A 64 -1.06 1.99 -1.92
N GLY A 65 -2.22 2.40 -2.45
CA GLY A 65 -2.31 3.48 -3.43
C GLY A 65 -1.72 4.81 -2.94
N TYR A 66 -1.97 5.18 -1.69
CA TYR A 66 -1.47 6.44 -1.11
C TYR A 66 0.06 6.44 -0.95
N TYR A 67 0.65 5.36 -0.42
CA TYR A 67 2.09 5.26 -0.22
C TYR A 67 2.88 5.30 -1.53
N VAL A 68 2.34 4.69 -2.59
CA VAL A 68 2.96 4.74 -3.92
C VAL A 68 2.95 6.18 -4.45
N LEU A 69 1.81 6.88 -4.36
CA LEU A 69 1.71 8.28 -4.77
C LEU A 69 2.62 9.21 -3.97
N GLN A 70 2.89 8.91 -2.70
CA GLN A 70 3.82 9.68 -1.87
C GLN A 70 5.29 9.36 -2.15
N ALA A 71 5.63 8.12 -2.49
CA ALA A 71 7.01 7.71 -2.79
C ALA A 71 7.49 8.16 -4.17
N LEU A 72 6.59 8.32 -5.13
CA LEU A 72 6.87 8.78 -6.50
C LEU A 72 7.60 10.14 -6.56
N PRO A 73 7.08 11.24 -5.97
CA PRO A 73 7.74 12.54 -6.02
C PRO A 73 9.10 12.53 -5.34
N ALA A 74 9.31 11.72 -4.29
CA ALA A 74 10.61 11.56 -3.65
C ALA A 74 11.64 10.94 -4.60
N ARG A 75 11.28 9.87 -5.32
CA ARG A 75 12.17 9.23 -6.31
C ARG A 75 12.48 10.14 -7.50
N ILE A 76 11.47 10.85 -7.99
CA ILE A 76 11.62 11.82 -9.10
C ILE A 76 12.57 12.95 -8.70
N THR A 77 12.36 13.52 -7.50
CA THR A 77 13.20 14.61 -6.99
C THR A 77 14.65 14.16 -6.85
N LEU A 78 14.90 12.99 -6.27
CA LEU A 78 16.24 12.42 -6.15
C LEU A 78 16.90 12.19 -7.53
N GLY A 79 16.14 11.72 -8.52
CA GLY A 79 16.61 11.56 -9.90
C GLY A 79 16.96 12.90 -10.56
N VAL A 80 16.12 13.92 -10.41
CA VAL A 80 16.37 15.27 -10.94
C VAL A 80 17.56 15.92 -10.25
N SER A 81 17.67 15.82 -8.91
CA SER A 81 18.79 16.39 -8.15
C SER A 81 20.11 15.76 -8.53
N SER A 82 20.16 14.44 -8.71
CA SER A 82 21.37 13.73 -9.15
C SER A 82 21.76 14.09 -10.58
N LEU A 83 20.80 14.17 -11.51
CA LEU A 83 21.04 14.66 -12.87
C LEU A 83 21.61 16.09 -12.88
N MET A 84 21.04 17.00 -12.08
CA MET A 84 21.54 18.37 -11.96
C MET A 84 22.96 18.39 -11.37
N ALA A 85 23.22 17.59 -10.33
CA ALA A 85 24.55 17.48 -9.74
C ALA A 85 25.60 16.98 -10.75
N LEU A 86 25.24 16.04 -11.62
CA LEU A 86 26.09 15.59 -12.72
C LEU A 86 26.31 16.73 -13.73
N THR A 87 25.26 17.49 -14.09
CA THR A 87 25.37 18.66 -14.98
C THR A 87 26.34 19.71 -14.44
N PHE A 88 26.33 19.99 -13.14
CA PHE A 88 27.30 20.90 -12.52
C PHE A 88 28.72 20.36 -12.56
N GLN A 89 28.91 19.07 -12.29
CA GLN A 89 30.22 18.42 -12.38
C GLN A 89 30.77 18.46 -13.81
N PHE A 90 29.96 18.11 -14.81
CA PHE A 90 30.31 18.25 -16.23
C PHE A 90 30.57 19.69 -16.62
N GLY A 91 29.78 20.65 -16.12
CA GLY A 91 29.97 22.08 -16.36
C GLY A 91 31.32 22.60 -15.86
N ASN A 92 31.78 22.14 -14.68
CA ASN A 92 33.10 22.49 -14.16
C ASN A 92 34.25 21.87 -14.97
N ILE A 93 34.06 20.67 -15.51
CA ILE A 93 35.02 20.03 -16.42
C ILE A 93 35.05 20.76 -17.78
N VAL A 94 33.88 21.15 -18.30
CA VAL A 94 33.69 21.81 -19.60
C VAL A 94 34.20 23.26 -19.62
N LYS A 95 34.34 23.95 -18.47
CA LYS A 95 35.03 25.26 -18.38
C LYS A 95 36.47 25.20 -18.88
N ASN A 96 37.09 24.02 -18.90
CA ASN A 96 38.44 23.81 -19.41
C ASN A 96 38.49 23.46 -20.91
N LEU A 97 37.35 23.40 -21.63
CA LEU A 97 37.27 22.98 -23.05
C LEU A 97 36.60 24.04 -23.97
N PRO A 98 37.01 24.12 -25.26
CA PRO A 98 36.59 25.16 -26.19
C PRO A 98 35.11 25.10 -26.63
N ARG A 99 34.60 26.26 -27.04
CA ARG A 99 33.19 26.69 -27.23
C ARG A 99 32.28 25.83 -28.11
N VAL A 100 32.77 24.80 -28.78
CA VAL A 100 31.99 23.97 -29.73
C VAL A 100 31.33 22.74 -29.08
N SER A 101 31.87 22.23 -27.96
CA SER A 101 31.35 21.01 -27.31
C SER A 101 30.21 21.27 -26.32
N TYR A 102 30.14 22.46 -25.71
CA TYR A 102 29.13 22.81 -24.69
C TYR A 102 27.71 22.90 -25.26
N VAL A 103 27.58 23.51 -26.43
CA VAL A 103 26.26 23.71 -27.08
C VAL A 103 25.60 22.36 -27.37
N LYS A 104 26.40 21.37 -27.80
CA LYS A 104 25.92 20.00 -28.07
C LYS A 104 25.56 19.21 -26.80
N ALA A 105 26.23 19.50 -25.68
CA ALA A 105 25.99 18.86 -24.38
C ALA A 105 24.71 19.38 -23.68
N LEU A 106 24.34 20.64 -23.91
CA LEU A 106 23.08 21.20 -23.42
C LEU A 106 21.87 20.58 -24.12
N ASP A 107 21.94 20.37 -25.44
CA ASP A 107 20.84 19.76 -26.20
C ASP A 107 20.55 18.33 -25.72
N ILE A 108 21.58 17.50 -25.56
CA ILE A 108 21.42 16.12 -25.05
C ILE A 108 20.86 16.08 -23.61
N TRP A 109 21.25 17.04 -22.76
CA TRP A 109 20.71 17.13 -21.40
C TRP A 109 19.23 17.50 -21.38
N MET A 110 18.83 18.44 -22.23
CA MET A 110 17.43 18.80 -22.41
C MET A 110 16.58 17.60 -22.86
N PHE A 111 17.10 16.74 -23.75
CA PHE A 111 16.44 15.48 -24.10
C PHE A 111 16.35 14.50 -22.92
N GLY A 112 17.36 14.45 -22.05
CA GLY A 112 17.33 13.66 -20.82
C GLY A 112 16.21 14.08 -19.87
N CYS A 113 16.03 15.39 -19.65
CA CYS A 113 14.95 15.90 -18.81
C CYS A 113 13.56 15.61 -19.41
N VAL A 114 13.38 15.80 -20.72
CA VAL A 114 12.11 15.51 -21.40
C VAL A 114 11.78 14.01 -21.37
N GLY A 115 12.78 13.15 -21.60
CA GLY A 115 12.61 11.69 -21.52
C GLY A 115 12.27 11.20 -20.10
N PHE A 116 12.87 11.81 -19.08
CA PHE A 116 12.57 11.47 -17.69
C PHE A 116 11.14 11.84 -17.28
N ILE A 117 10.63 12.97 -17.75
CA ILE A 117 9.23 13.37 -17.55
C ILE A 117 8.28 12.34 -18.18
N PHE A 118 8.59 11.86 -19.39
CA PHE A 118 7.78 10.84 -20.05
C PHE A 118 7.81 9.49 -19.32
N LEU A 119 9.00 9.06 -18.87
CA LEU A 119 9.17 7.82 -18.12
C LEU A 119 8.41 7.86 -16.78
N SER A 120 8.35 9.02 -16.12
CA SER A 120 7.54 9.23 -14.92
C SER A 120 6.05 9.00 -15.18
N LEU A 121 5.50 9.53 -16.28
CA LEU A 121 4.10 9.29 -16.66
C LEU A 121 3.81 7.82 -16.96
N VAL A 122 4.76 7.12 -17.59
CA VAL A 122 4.65 5.69 -17.89
C VAL A 122 4.73 4.85 -16.61
N GLU A 123 5.65 5.14 -15.69
CA GLU A 123 5.76 4.44 -14.40
C GLU A 123 4.45 4.56 -13.60
N VAL A 124 3.85 5.75 -13.55
CA VAL A 124 2.57 5.98 -12.86
C VAL A 124 1.44 5.16 -13.48
N THR A 125 1.36 5.13 -14.81
CA THR A 125 0.34 4.36 -15.54
C THR A 125 0.55 2.86 -15.37
N PHE A 126 1.80 2.41 -15.31
CA PHE A 126 2.14 1.02 -15.08
C PHE A 126 1.85 0.58 -13.64
N CYS A 127 2.23 1.39 -12.65
CA CYS A 127 1.94 1.14 -11.23
C CYS A 127 0.44 1.10 -10.94
N SER A 128 -0.34 2.01 -11.54
CA SER A 128 -1.80 2.01 -11.37
C SER A 128 -2.45 0.77 -12.00
N LEU A 129 -1.98 0.33 -13.17
CA LEU A 129 -2.44 -0.91 -13.81
C LEU A 129 -2.04 -2.16 -13.02
N PHE A 130 -0.83 -2.20 -12.49
CA PHE A 130 -0.32 -3.32 -11.72
C PHE A 130 -1.04 -3.45 -10.37
N LEU A 131 -1.28 -2.33 -9.68
CA LEU A 131 -2.06 -2.30 -8.44
C LEU A 131 -3.53 -2.68 -8.67
N SER A 132 -4.06 -2.44 -9.87
CA SER A 132 -5.41 -2.87 -10.25
C SER A 132 -5.56 -4.39 -10.41
N LYS A 133 -4.46 -5.18 -10.44
CA LYS A 133 -4.53 -6.65 -10.54
C LYS A 133 -4.82 -7.25 -9.15
N PRO A 134 -5.99 -7.88 -8.92
CA PRO A 134 -6.38 -8.43 -7.62
C PRO A 134 -5.62 -9.69 -7.18
N GLY A 135 -4.63 -10.16 -7.96
CA GLY A 135 -3.96 -11.46 -7.76
C GLY A 135 -2.48 -11.40 -7.36
N PHE A 136 -1.82 -10.24 -7.31
CA PHE A 136 -0.39 -10.19 -7.01
C PHE A 136 -0.06 -10.37 -5.51
N PHE A 137 -1.05 -10.22 -4.63
CA PHE A 137 -0.86 -10.38 -3.18
C PHE A 137 -0.92 -11.85 -2.69
N TYR A 138 -1.28 -12.81 -3.55
CA TYR A 138 -1.40 -14.23 -3.15
C TYR A 138 -0.09 -15.03 -3.23
N HIS A 139 1.02 -14.43 -3.66
CA HIS A 139 2.26 -15.16 -3.97
C HIS A 139 3.49 -14.70 -3.18
N ILE A 140 3.28 -13.83 -2.17
CA ILE A 140 4.30 -13.37 -1.22
C ILE A 140 3.77 -13.65 0.21
N ASP A 141 3.46 -14.91 0.47
CA ASP A 141 3.42 -15.53 1.80
C ASP A 141 3.91 -16.98 1.66
#